data_AF-A0A258IH89-F1
#
_entry.id   AF-A0A258IH89-F1
#
_cell.length_a   1.000
_cell.length_b   1.000
_cell.length_c   1.000
_cell.angle_alpha   90.00
_cell.angle_beta   90.00
_cell.angle_gamma   90.00
#
_symmetry.space_group_name_H-M   'P 1'
#
loop_
_entity.id
_entity.type
_entity.pdbx_description
1 polymer ?
#
loop_
_entity_poly.entity_id
_entity_poly.type
_entity_poly.pdbx_seq_one_letter_code
_entity_poly.pdbx_strand_id
1 'polypeptide(L)'
;MKSQCLTPRQERFVDEYLVDLNATQAAIRAGYSRRTARQIGEENLSKPDIAAAVSKRQAQRAARVEITIDRVLQEVAAVAFANVSDLLTLTAR
;
A
#
# COMPACT_ATOMS: atom_id res chain seq x y z
N MET A 1 -13.97 0.60 24.40
CA MET A 1 -14.42 0.16 23.06
C MET A 1 -13.65 -1.09 22.72
N LYS A 2 -14.30 -2.19 22.35
CA LYS A 2 -13.60 -3.46 22.04
C LYS A 2 -12.89 -3.29 20.69
N SER A 3 -11.55 -3.23 20.69
CA SER A 3 -10.77 -3.40 19.47
C SER A 3 -10.90 -4.87 19.06
N GLN A 4 -11.86 -5.17 18.19
CA GLN A 4 -12.01 -6.51 17.66
C GLN A 4 -10.93 -6.72 16.60
N CYS A 5 -10.12 -7.77 16.77
CA CYS A 5 -9.21 -8.21 15.73
C CYS A 5 -10.01 -8.49 14.45
N LEU A 6 -9.51 -8.01 13.32
CA LEU A 6 -10.15 -8.21 12.02
C LEU A 6 -10.26 -9.71 11.74
N THR A 7 -11.43 -10.13 11.24
CA THR A 7 -11.58 -11.48 10.71
C THR A 7 -10.76 -11.63 9.42
N PRO A 8 -10.32 -12.84 9.04
CA PRO A 8 -9.56 -13.05 7.80
C PRO A 8 -10.27 -12.51 6.55
N ARG A 9 -11.61 -12.54 6.54
CA ARG A 9 -12.43 -11.99 5.45
C ARG A 9 -12.40 -10.46 5.41
N GLN A 10 -12.39 -9.80 6.56
CA GLN A 10 -12.25 -8.33 6.63
C GLN A 10 -10.83 -7.89 6.30
N GLU A 11 -9.81 -8.65 6.72
CA GLU A 11 -8.42 -8.37 6.33
C GLU A 11 -8.25 -8.43 4.81
N ARG A 12 -8.82 -9.47 4.18
CA ARG A 12 -8.83 -9.58 2.72
C ARG A 12 -9.60 -8.45 2.06
N PHE A 13 -10.73 -8.03 2.62
CA PHE A 13 -11.44 -6.84 2.13
C PHE A 13 -10.56 -5.59 2.14
N VAL A 14 -9.80 -5.35 3.22
CA VAL A 14 -8.87 -4.22 3.31
C VAL A 14 -7.79 -4.33 2.23
N ASP A 15 -7.19 -5.51 2.02
CA ASP A 15 -6.16 -5.70 0.99
C ASP A 15 -6.70 -5.41 -0.41
N GLU A 16 -7.87 -5.96 -0.73
CA GLU A 16 -8.52 -5.81 -2.03
C GLU A 16 -9.04 -4.40 -2.28
N TYR A 17 -9.45 -3.67 -1.23
CA TYR A 17 -9.87 -2.28 -1.33
C TYR A 17 -8.69 -1.37 -1.65
N LEU A 18 -7.51 -1.64 -1.09
CA LEU A 18 -6.31 -0.85 -1.34
C LEU A 18 -5.67 -1.09 -2.73
N VAL A 19 -6.27 -1.95 -3.56
CA VAL A 19 -5.84 -2.14 -4.96
C VAL A 19 -6.38 -1.03 -5.85
N ASP A 20 -7.69 -0.75 -5.77
CA ASP A 20 -8.40 0.13 -6.72
C ASP A 20 -9.42 1.07 -6.05
N LEU A 21 -9.48 1.08 -4.71
CA LEU A 21 -10.43 1.86 -3.90
C LEU A 21 -11.90 1.59 -4.26
N ASN A 22 -12.20 0.39 -4.78
CA ASN A 22 -13.57 -0.02 -5.11
C ASN A 22 -14.13 -0.96 -4.03
N ALA A 23 -14.98 -0.42 -3.15
CA ALA A 23 -15.57 -1.18 -2.05
C ALA A 23 -16.40 -2.38 -2.50
N THR A 24 -17.14 -2.25 -3.60
CA THR A 24 -17.99 -3.34 -4.11
C THR A 24 -17.13 -4.48 -4.65
N GLN A 25 -16.13 -4.17 -5.48
CA GLN A 25 -15.23 -5.18 -6.03
C GLN A 25 -14.35 -5.80 -4.94
N ALA A 26 -13.89 -5.00 -3.96
CA ALA A 26 -13.18 -5.51 -2.81
C ALA A 26 -14.00 -6.52 -2.00
N ALA A 27 -15.29 -6.24 -1.79
CA ALA A 27 -16.18 -7.20 -1.13
C ALA A 27 -16.34 -8.50 -1.94
N ILE A 28 -16.47 -8.41 -3.27
CA ILE A 28 -16.56 -9.60 -4.13
C ILE A 28 -15.25 -10.42 -4.04
N ARG A 29 -14.09 -9.78 -4.19
CA ARG A 29 -12.78 -10.45 -4.15
C ARG A 29 -12.44 -11.01 -2.76
N ALA A 30 -12.95 -10.38 -1.70
CA ALA A 30 -12.87 -10.89 -0.33
C ALA A 30 -13.81 -12.06 -0.03
N GLY A 31 -14.68 -12.47 -0.97
CA GLY A 31 -15.55 -13.63 -0.83
C GLY A 31 -16.93 -13.34 -0.23
N TYR A 32 -17.39 -12.08 -0.26
CA TYR A 32 -18.78 -11.75 0.05
C TYR A 32 -19.72 -12.05 -1.14
N SER A 33 -21.01 -12.23 -0.85
CA SER A 33 -22.01 -12.49 -1.89
C SER A 33 -22.09 -11.30 -2.86
N ARG A 34 -22.03 -11.59 -4.17
CA ARG A 34 -22.16 -10.58 -5.23
C ARG A 34 -23.44 -9.76 -5.10
N ARG A 35 -24.54 -10.39 -4.67
CA ARG A 35 -25.85 -9.73 -4.52
C ARG A 35 -25.82 -8.61 -3.46
N THR A 36 -25.03 -8.77 -2.41
CA THR A 36 -24.96 -7.84 -1.27
C THR A 36 -23.63 -7.11 -1.18
N ALA A 37 -22.72 -7.32 -2.14
CA ALA A 37 -21.35 -6.81 -2.11
C ALA A 37 -21.30 -5.28 -2.01
N ARG A 38 -22.22 -4.56 -2.67
CA ARG A 38 -22.31 -3.11 -2.59
C ARG A 38 -22.59 -2.64 -1.15
N GLN A 39 -23.66 -3.14 -0.55
CA GLN A 39 -24.07 -2.79 0.81
C GLN A 39 -22.99 -3.18 1.83
N ILE A 40 -22.43 -4.39 1.70
CA ILE A 40 -21.37 -4.87 2.58
C ILE A 40 -20.09 -4.04 2.43
N GLY A 41 -19.76 -3.60 1.22
CA GLY A 41 -18.60 -2.74 0.99
C GLY A 41 -18.73 -1.41 1.74
N GLU A 42 -19.88 -0.76 1.63
CA GLU A 42 -20.21 0.48 2.36
C GLU A 42 -20.23 0.25 3.89
N GLU A 43 -20.85 -0.85 4.35
CA GLU A 43 -20.89 -1.23 5.76
C GLU A 43 -19.49 -1.49 6.32
N ASN A 44 -18.64 -2.21 5.58
CA ASN A 44 -17.28 -2.50 6.01
C ASN A 44 -16.44 -1.23 6.12
N LEU A 45 -16.54 -0.29 5.19
CA LEU A 45 -15.83 0.99 5.30
C LEU A 45 -16.32 1.85 6.47
N SER A 46 -17.57 1.66 6.91
CA SER A 46 -18.13 2.37 8.07
C SER A 46 -17.70 1.77 9.42
N LYS A 47 -17.15 0.55 9.44
CA LYS A 47 -16.68 -0.10 10.68
C LYS A 47 -15.36 0.52 11.13
N PRO A 48 -15.27 1.05 12.37
CA PRO A 48 -14.06 1.74 12.85
C PRO A 48 -12.79 0.89 12.74
N ASP A 49 -12.86 -0.41 13.06
CA ASP A 49 -11.70 -1.30 13.03
C ASP A 49 -11.17 -1.51 11.59
N ILE A 50 -12.07 -1.58 10.61
CA ILE A 50 -11.70 -1.72 9.18
C ILE A 50 -11.15 -0.40 8.66
N ALA A 51 -11.81 0.73 8.96
CA ALA A 51 -11.34 2.05 8.56
C ALA A 51 -9.95 2.36 9.12
N ALA A 52 -9.71 2.02 10.39
CA ALA A 52 -8.40 2.16 11.02
C ALA A 52 -7.32 1.30 10.31
N ALA A 53 -7.65 0.07 9.93
CA ALA A 53 -6.72 -0.79 9.20
C ALA A 53 -6.42 -0.31 7.78
N VAL A 54 -7.43 0.20 7.06
CA VAL A 54 -7.25 0.87 5.77
C VAL A 54 -6.29 2.05 5.91
N SER A 55 -6.54 2.95 6.88
CA SER A 55 -5.71 4.12 7.15
C SER A 55 -4.26 3.72 7.49
N LYS A 56 -4.08 2.75 8.39
CA LYS A 56 -2.77 2.22 8.77
C LYS A 56 -1.99 1.69 7.56
N ARG A 57 -2.62 0.87 6.72
CA ARG A 57 -1.96 0.30 5.52
C ARG A 57 -1.69 1.36 4.46
N GLN A 58 -2.56 2.37 4.31
CA GLN A 58 -2.26 3.52 3.44
C GLN A 58 -1.05 4.30 3.93
N ALA A 59 -0.97 4.60 5.23
CA ALA A 59 0.20 5.27 5.82
C ALA A 59 1.48 4.46 5.64
N GLN A 60 1.43 3.14 5.82
CA GLN A 60 2.57 2.25 5.56
C GLN A 60 3.00 2.26 4.08
N ARG A 61 2.03 2.27 3.15
CA ARG A 61 2.32 2.37 1.71
C ARG A 61 2.90 3.73 1.36
N ALA A 62 2.36 4.81 1.93
CA ALA A 62 2.86 6.16 1.75
C ALA A 62 4.30 6.28 2.26
N ALA A 63 4.61 5.79 3.46
CA ALA A 63 5.96 5.76 4.01
C ALA A 63 6.93 4.91 3.16
N ARG A 64 6.48 3.82 2.53
CA ARG A 64 7.31 3.05 1.59
C ARG A 64 7.55 3.77 0.27
N VAL A 65 6.57 4.56 -0.16
CA VAL A 65 6.61 5.37 -1.40
C VAL A 65 7.09 6.80 -1.10
N GLU A 66 7.57 7.10 0.11
CA GLU A 66 8.31 8.34 0.42
C GLU A 66 9.67 8.32 -0.28
N ILE A 67 9.60 8.38 -1.60
CA ILE A 67 10.50 9.09 -2.45
C ILE A 67 10.25 10.56 -2.12
N THR A 68 10.87 11.03 -1.04
CA THR A 68 10.93 12.45 -0.72
C THR A 68 11.61 13.17 -1.89
N ILE A 69 11.23 14.42 -2.19
CA ILE A 69 11.92 15.21 -3.23
C ILE A 69 13.43 15.23 -2.95
N ASP A 70 13.83 15.33 -1.68
CA ASP A 70 15.22 15.24 -1.27
C ASP A 70 15.87 13.90 -1.61
N ARG A 71 15.15 12.78 -1.44
CA ARG A 71 15.63 11.44 -1.83
C ARG A 71 15.79 11.32 -3.33
N VAL A 72 14.87 11.88 -4.12
CA VAL A 72 15.01 11.96 -5.59
C VAL A 72 16.23 12.78 -5.96
N LEU A 73 16.39 13.97 -5.38
CA LEU A 73 17.49 14.88 -5.67
C LEU A 73 18.84 14.23 -5.30
N GLN A 74 18.91 13.52 -4.18
CA GLN A 74 20.09 12.76 -3.78
C GLN A 74 20.42 11.63 -4.77
N GLU A 75 19.44 10.84 -5.18
CA GLU A 75 19.67 9.72 -6.10
C GLU A 75 20.00 10.22 -7.52
N VAL A 76 19.34 11.29 -7.98
CA VAL A 76 19.67 11.95 -9.26
C VAL A 76 21.06 12.58 -9.19
N ALA A 77 21.42 13.25 -8.11
CA ALA A 77 22.77 13.78 -7.92
C ALA A 77 23.82 12.66 -7.86
N ALA A 78 23.54 11.55 -7.16
CA ALA A 78 24.42 10.40 -7.10
C ALA A 78 24.67 9.80 -8.49
N VAL A 79 23.64 9.71 -9.34
CA VAL A 79 23.80 9.26 -10.73
C VAL A 79 24.48 10.32 -11.60
N ALA A 80 24.11 11.59 -11.48
CA ALA A 80 24.62 12.68 -12.32
C ALA A 80 26.09 13.00 -12.03
N PHE A 81 26.52 12.83 -10.78
CA PHE A 81 27.90 13.06 -10.33
C PHE A 81 28.66 11.76 -10.04
N ALA A 82 28.09 10.60 -10.39
CA ALA A 82 28.82 9.33 -10.32
C ALA A 82 30.03 9.41 -11.25
N ASN A 83 31.22 9.33 -10.67
CA ASN A 83 32.45 9.29 -11.45
C ASN A 83 32.66 7.87 -11.97
N VAL A 84 32.63 7.69 -13.30
CA VAL A 84 32.81 6.38 -13.95
C VAL A 84 34.17 5.76 -13.58
N SER A 85 35.17 6.59 -13.27
CA SER A 85 36.50 6.19 -12.82
C SER A 85 36.50 5.41 -11.50
N ASP A 86 35.52 5.65 -10.61
CA ASP A 86 35.42 4.95 -9.31
C ASP A 86 34.86 3.52 -9.45
N LEU A 87 34.25 3.20 -10.61
CA LEU A 87 33.66 1.90 -10.92
C LEU A 87 34.59 0.99 -11.74
N LEU A 88 35.75 1.49 -12.17
CA LEU A 88 36.67 0.76 -13.04
C LEU A 88 37.99 0.46 -12.31
N THR A 89 38.17 -0.78 -11.86
CA THR A 89 39.50 -1.31 -11.54
C THR A 89 40.19 -1.71 -12.85
N LEU A 90 40.88 -0.77 -13.49
CA LEU A 90 41.74 -1.09 -14.64
C LEU A 90 42.98 -1.82 -14.14
N THR A 91 42.91 -3.15 -14.14
CA THR A 91 44.09 -3.99 -13.97
C THR A 91 44.81 -4.07 -15.32
N ALA A 92 45.85 -3.24 -15.48
CA ALA A 92 46.79 -3.38 -16.58
C ALA A 92 47.71 -4.57 -16.28
N ARG A 93 47.85 -5.46 -17.25
CA ARG A 93 48.71 -6.65 -17.22
C ARG A 93 49.97 -6.42 -18.03
#